data_AF-A0A2S5LAI9-F1
#
_entry.id   AF-A0A2S5LAI9-F1
#
_cell.length_a   1.000
_cell.length_b   1.000
_cell.length_c   1.000
_cell.angle_alpha   90.00
_cell.angle_beta   90.00
_cell.angle_gamma   90.00
#
_symmetry.space_group_name_H-M   'P 1'
#
loop_
_entity.id
_entity.type
_entity.pdbx_description
1 polymer ?
#
loop_
_entity_poly.entity_id
_entity_poly.type
_entity_poly.pdbx_seq_one_letter_code
_entity_poly.pdbx_strand_id
1 'polypeptide(L)'
;PIVVVHGSHVDDIKDSYKRYLEGVYRKTFQLVGTPLRVQFKQGDNPFAEPEKRKAGEGIVSMRRRKTAQRAELKAKKDAEDKKR
;
A
#
# COMPACT_ATOMS: atom_id res chain seq x y z
N PRO A 1 7.23 5.58 25.60
CA PRO A 1 5.90 5.17 25.06
C PRO A 1 6.00 4.90 23.56
N ILE A 2 5.19 3.97 23.00
CA ILE A 2 5.18 3.68 21.57
C ILE A 2 3.82 4.07 21.00
N VAL A 3 3.83 4.90 19.96
CA VAL A 3 2.64 5.22 19.16
C VAL A 3 2.75 4.46 17.84
N VAL A 4 1.73 3.65 17.52
CA VAL A 4 1.68 2.87 16.27
C VAL A 4 0.74 3.56 15.29
N VAL A 5 1.29 4.01 14.16
CA VAL A 5 0.55 4.64 13.07
C VAL A 5 0.34 3.62 11.96
N HIS A 6 -0.93 3.34 11.65
CA HIS A 6 -1.32 2.47 10.55
C HIS A 6 -1.63 3.32 9.32
N GLY A 7 -1.10 2.95 8.16
CA GLY A 7 -1.34 3.69 6.92
C GLY A 7 -0.82 2.96 5.68
N SER A 8 -1.14 3.53 4.52
CA SER A 8 -0.59 3.12 3.23
C SER A 8 0.71 3.88 2.93
N HIS A 9 1.72 3.21 2.37
CA HIS A 9 2.99 3.85 1.96
C HIS A 9 3.75 4.49 3.13
N VAL A 10 3.69 3.87 4.30
CA VAL A 10 4.35 4.39 5.50
C VAL A 10 5.83 4.02 5.60
N ASP A 11 6.30 3.13 4.73
CA ASP A 11 7.70 2.68 4.66
C ASP A 11 8.63 3.79 4.12
N ASP A 12 8.15 4.62 3.20
CA ASP A 12 8.93 5.69 2.56
C ASP A 12 8.97 7.01 3.34
N ILE A 13 8.42 7.01 4.57
CA ILE A 13 8.39 8.20 5.40
C ILE A 13 9.81 8.53 5.89
N LYS A 14 10.28 9.72 5.53
CA LYS A 14 11.56 10.27 5.99
C LYS A 14 11.60 10.43 7.51
N ASP A 15 12.77 10.20 8.09
CA ASP A 15 12.99 10.33 9.53
C ASP A 15 12.70 11.74 10.07
N SER A 16 12.82 12.78 9.24
CA SER A 16 12.43 14.14 9.60
C SER A 16 10.95 14.25 9.98
N TYR A 17 10.08 13.54 9.25
CA TYR A 17 8.64 13.54 9.52
C TYR A 17 8.31 12.71 10.76
N LYS A 18 9.06 11.62 11.01
CA LYS A 18 8.94 10.84 12.25
C LYS A 18 9.23 11.70 13.48
N ARG A 19 10.33 12.47 13.45
CA ARG A 19 10.70 13.42 14.53
C ARG A 19 9.66 14.53 14.72
N TYR A 20 9.09 15.04 13.63
CA TYR A 20 8.00 16.01 13.69
C TYR A 20 6.79 15.42 14.45
N LEU A 21 6.33 14.22 14.07
CA LEU A 21 5.21 13.55 14.73
C LEU A 21 5.50 13.25 16.21
N GLU A 22 6.71 12.82 16.56
CA GLU A 22 7.12 12.64 17.96
C GLU A 22 6.94 13.92 18.78
N GLY A 23 7.37 15.06 18.23
CA GLY A 23 7.21 16.37 18.87
C GLY A 23 5.75 16.80 19.00
N VAL A 24 4.93 16.55 17.97
CA VAL A 24 3.49 16.83 18.00
C VAL A 24 2.83 16.01 19.10
N TYR A 25 3.01 14.67 19.08
CA TYR A 25 2.41 13.80 20.08
C TYR A 25 2.86 14.12 21.50
N ARG A 26 4.13 14.48 21.70
CA ARG A 26 4.62 14.90 23.01
C ARG A 26 3.89 16.14 23.54
N LYS A 27 3.62 17.12 22.67
CA LYS A 27 2.90 18.35 23.02
C LYS A 27 1.41 18.10 23.25
N THR A 28 0.76 17.35 22.37
CA THR A 28 -0.69 17.11 22.45
C THR A 28 -1.08 16.30 23.68
N PHE A 29 -0.26 15.31 24.04
CA PHE A 29 -0.50 14.47 25.22
C PHE A 29 0.19 14.96 26.49
N GLN A 30 0.80 16.16 26.45
CA GLN A 30 1.50 16.77 27.60
C GLN A 30 2.52 15.83 28.26
N LEU A 31 3.20 15.02 27.45
CA LEU A 31 4.17 14.04 27.93
C LEU A 31 5.47 14.74 28.32
N VAL A 32 5.69 14.86 29.63
CA VAL A 32 6.92 15.44 30.19
C VAL A 32 7.89 14.33 30.58
N GLY A 33 9.17 14.49 30.24
CA GLY A 33 10.25 13.59 30.69
C GLY A 33 10.23 12.16 30.12
N THR A 34 9.34 11.84 29.18
CA THR A 34 9.24 10.49 28.59
C THR A 34 9.65 10.49 27.11
N PRO A 35 10.64 9.65 26.71
CA PRO A 35 10.96 9.48 25.30
C PRO A 35 9.81 8.77 24.58
N LEU A 36 9.24 9.41 23.56
CA LEU A 36 8.19 8.86 22.71
C LEU A 36 8.79 8.32 21.42
N ARG A 37 8.34 7.14 20.98
CA ARG A 37 8.76 6.48 19.74
C ARG A 37 7.54 6.32 18.83
N VAL A 38 7.67 6.66 17.56
CA VAL A 38 6.63 6.43 16.55
C VAL A 38 7.03 5.22 15.70
N GLN A 39 6.15 4.22 15.64
CA GLN A 39 6.28 3.07 14.75
C GLN A 39 5.22 3.14 13.67
N PHE A 40 5.61 2.79 12.44
CA PHE A 40 4.70 2.67 11.32
C PHE A 40 4.42 1.21 11.07
N LYS A 41 3.14 0.89 10.84
CA LYS A 41 2.72 -0.43 10.38
C LYS A 41 1.94 -0.26 9.09
N GLN A 42 2.46 -0.86 8.03
CA GLN A 42 1.68 -1.09 6.83
C GLN A 42 0.90 -2.39 7.00
N GLY A 43 -0.38 -2.39 6.61
CA GLY A 43 -1.15 -3.62 6.53
C GLY A 43 -0.71 -4.44 5.32
N ASP A 44 -0.57 -5.75 5.49
CA ASP A 44 -0.36 -6.66 4.37
C ASP A 44 -1.58 -6.64 3.45
N ASN A 45 -1.37 -6.44 2.16
CA ASN A 45 -2.44 -6.51 1.18
C ASN A 45 -2.69 -7.98 0.81
N PRO A 46 -3.84 -8.58 1.18
CA PRO A 46 -4.13 -9.99 0.92
C PRO A 46 -4.28 -10.32 -0.58
N PHE A 47 -4.37 -9.30 -1.44
CA PHE A 47 -4.45 -9.45 -2.91
C PHE A 47 -3.13 -9.16 -3.63
N ALA A 48 -2.05 -8.84 -2.90
CA ALA A 48 -0.75 -8.56 -3.50
C ALA A 48 0.04 -9.83 -3.85
N GLU A 49 -0.49 -11.02 -3.55
CA GLU A 49 0.19 -12.27 -3.94
C GLU A 49 0.40 -12.30 -5.46
N PRO A 50 1.64 -12.59 -5.91
CA PRO A 50 1.95 -12.64 -7.33
C PRO A 50 1.15 -13.77 -7.97
N GLU A 51 0.45 -13.44 -9.05
CA GLU A 51 -0.33 -14.37 -9.85
C GLU A 51 0.54 -15.58 -10.23
N LYS A 52 0.33 -16.72 -9.56
CA LYS A 52 1.11 -17.94 -9.79
C LYS A 52 0.86 -18.39 -11.22
N ARG A 53 1.94 -18.63 -11.99
CA ARG A 53 1.82 -19.18 -13.34
C ARG A 53 1.12 -20.54 -13.25
N LYS A 54 0.13 -20.79 -14.11
CA LYS A 54 -0.49 -22.12 -14.19
C LYS A 54 0.57 -23.10 -14.66
N ALA A 55 0.74 -24.21 -13.94
CA ALA A 55 1.68 -25.26 -14.31
C ALA A 55 1.27 -25.85 -15.68
N GLY A 56 2.24 -26.02 -16.58
CA GLY A 56 2.02 -26.55 -17.93
C GLY A 56 1.65 -25.52 -19.00
N GLU A 57 1.53 -24.23 -18.68
CA GLU A 57 1.20 -23.20 -19.67
C GLU A 57 2.47 -22.59 -20.28
N GLY A 58 2.62 -22.71 -21.60
CA GLY A 58 3.71 -22.09 -22.35
C GLY A 58 3.65 -20.55 -22.36
N ILE A 59 4.77 -19.91 -22.72
CA ILE A 59 4.88 -18.44 -22.75
C ILE A 59 3.82 -17.79 -23.66
N VAL A 60 3.50 -18.43 -24.78
CA VAL A 60 2.56 -17.90 -25.80
C VAL A 60 1.11 -17.97 -25.32
N SER A 61 0.68 -19.08 -24.71
CA SER A 61 -0.69 -19.22 -24.17
C SER A 61 -0.91 -18.27 -22.98
N MET A 62 0.08 -18.15 -22.09
CA MET A 62 0.07 -17.17 -21.00
C MET A 62 -0.13 -15.74 -21.51
N ARG A 63 0.61 -15.34 -22.57
CA ARG A 63 0.50 -14.00 -23.16
C ARG A 63 -0.87 -13.76 -23.77
N ARG A 64 -1.41 -14.70 -24.55
CA ARG A 64 -2.74 -14.56 -25.16
C ARG A 64 -3.82 -14.33 -24.11
N ARG A 65 -3.81 -15.11 -23.02
CA ARG A 65 -4.76 -14.92 -21.90
C ARG A 65 -4.62 -13.54 -21.26
N LYS A 66 -3.40 -13.11 -20.92
CA LYS A 66 -3.17 -11.81 -20.29
C LYS A 66 -3.57 -10.63 -21.18
N THR A 67 -3.31 -10.71 -22.47
CA THR A 67 -3.71 -9.67 -23.43
C THR A 67 -5.23 -9.55 -23.53
N ALA A 68 -5.95 -10.69 -23.60
CA ALA A 68 -7.41 -10.70 -23.61
C ALA A 68 -7.99 -10.09 -22.32
N GLN A 69 -7.52 -10.53 -21.15
CA GLN A 69 -7.95 -9.99 -19.85
C GLN A 69 -7.71 -8.48 -19.72
N ARG A 70 -6.55 -7.99 -20.19
CA ARG A 70 -6.24 -6.55 -20.18
C ARG A 70 -7.16 -5.75 -21.10
N ALA A 71 -7.49 -6.28 -22.27
CA ALA A 71 -8.43 -5.65 -23.19
C ALA A 71 -9.83 -5.55 -22.57
N GLU A 72 -10.30 -6.60 -21.89
CA GLU A 72 -11.58 -6.61 -21.18
C GLU A 72 -11.60 -5.59 -20.02
N LEU A 73 -10.56 -5.54 -19.20
CA LEU A 73 -10.44 -4.58 -18.10
C LEU A 73 -10.42 -3.13 -18.61
N LYS A 74 -9.71 -2.89 -19.71
CA LYS A 74 -9.67 -1.58 -20.36
C LYS A 74 -11.04 -1.19 -20.91
N ALA A 75 -11.72 -2.10 -21.61
CA ALA A 75 -13.07 -1.84 -22.12
C ALA A 75 -14.08 -1.56 -20.99
N LYS A 76 -13.98 -2.27 -19.86
CA LYS A 76 -14.81 -2.00 -18.66
C LYS A 76 -14.53 -0.63 -18.08
N LYS A 77 -13.25 -0.24 -17.96
CA LYS A 77 -12.85 1.07 -17.46
C LYS A 77 -13.33 2.19 -18.39
N ASP A 78 -13.09 2.06 -19.70
CA ASP A 78 -13.51 3.04 -20.70
C ASP A 78 -15.05 3.19 -20.74
N ALA A 79 -15.81 2.13 -20.45
CA ALA A 79 -17.26 2.18 -20.32
C ALA A 79 -17.73 2.85 -19.02
N GLU A 80 -17.00 2.65 -17.91
CA GLU A 80 -17.26 3.31 -16.62
C GLU A 80 -16.97 4.81 -16.69
N ASP A 81 -15.87 5.20 -17.35
CA ASP A 81 -15.47 6.59 -17.57
C ASP A 81 -16.46 7.33 -18.50
N LYS A 82 -17.10 6.64 -19.45
CA LYS A 82 -18.18 7.22 -20.30
C LYS A 82 -19.52 7.38 -19.58
N LYS A 83 -19.71 6.72 -18.43
CA LYS A 83 -20.96 6.73 -17.66
C LYS A 83 -20.93 7.77 -16.53
N ARG A 84 -19.75 8.26 -16.17
CA ARG A 84 -19.54 9.42 -15.30
C ARG A 84 -19.70 10.72 -16.08
#